data_AF-A0A3A4MP14-F1
#
_entry.id   AF-A0A3A4MP14-F1
#
_cell.length_a   1.000
_cell.length_b   1.000
_cell.length_c   1.000
_cell.angle_alpha   90.00
_cell.angle_beta   90.00
_cell.angle_gamma   90.00
#
_symmetry.space_group_name_H-M   'P 1'
#
loop_
_entity.id
_entity.type
_entity.pdbx_description
1 polymer ?
#
loop_
_entity_poly.entity_id
_entity_poly.type
_entity_poly.pdbx_seq_one_letter_code
_entity_poly.pdbx_strand_id
1 'polypeptide(L)'
;MLGNREIVKRYIGDRLVWEQIILKVMTIEGRINISNNLITLNAENIKKRLEGKRIRKISIAQGKEHAVDFTKYSIFLSDYILSIRNYDNEFKEYLLNNGAKYRTYVRLKVQFYYE
;
A
#
# COMPACT_ATOMS: atom_id res chain seq x y z
N MET A 1 -15.62 -9.75 -2.50
CA MET A 1 -14.63 -8.95 -3.27
C MET A 1 -14.16 -9.80 -4.44
N LEU A 2 -14.38 -9.36 -5.68
CA LEU A 2 -13.91 -10.05 -6.89
C LEU A 2 -12.63 -9.34 -7.38
N GLY A 3 -11.46 -9.71 -6.84
CA GLY A 3 -10.13 -9.30 -7.32
C GLY A 3 -9.89 -7.78 -7.44
N ASN A 4 -9.03 -7.40 -8.41
CA ASN A 4 -8.58 -6.04 -8.75
C ASN A 4 -9.68 -5.02 -9.11
N ARG A 5 -10.95 -5.31 -8.85
CA ARG A 5 -12.09 -4.45 -9.16
C ARG A 5 -12.70 -3.93 -7.86
N GLU A 6 -12.70 -2.60 -7.70
CA GLU A 6 -13.48 -1.94 -6.66
C GLU A 6 -14.75 -1.35 -7.26
N ILE A 7 -15.86 -1.50 -6.55
CA ILE A 7 -17.13 -0.85 -6.92
C ILE A 7 -17.29 0.35 -6.00
N VAL A 8 -17.25 1.55 -6.56
CA VAL A 8 -17.40 2.80 -5.81
C VAL A 8 -18.76 3.41 -6.13
N LYS A 9 -19.45 3.88 -5.10
CA LYS A 9 -20.68 4.68 -5.25
C LYS A 9 -20.30 6.13 -5.46
N ARG A 10 -20.81 6.76 -6.51
CA ARG A 10 -20.65 8.20 -6.76
C ARG A 10 -21.99 8.81 -7.18
N TYR A 11 -22.23 10.05 -6.77
CA TYR A 11 -23.32 10.85 -7.30
C TYR A 11 -22.84 11.66 -8.51
N ILE A 12 -23.58 11.61 -9.61
CA ILE A 12 -23.42 12.49 -10.78
C ILE A 12 -24.75 13.24 -10.93
N GLY A 13 -24.77 14.50 -10.48
CA GLY A 13 -26.02 15.20 -10.20
C GLY A 13 -26.82 14.42 -9.14
N ASP A 14 -28.07 14.11 -9.45
CA ASP A 14 -29.01 13.47 -8.53
C ASP A 14 -28.96 11.93 -8.62
N ARG A 15 -28.16 11.38 -9.54
CA ARG A 15 -28.11 9.94 -9.84
C ARG A 15 -26.98 9.26 -9.08
N LEU A 16 -27.32 8.19 -8.37
CA LEU A 16 -26.36 7.26 -7.78
C LEU A 16 -25.84 6.31 -8.86
N VAL A 17 -24.54 6.38 -9.13
CA VAL A 17 -23.84 5.55 -10.11
C VAL A 17 -22.85 4.63 -9.39
N TRP A 18 -22.75 3.41 -9.88
CA TRP A 18 -21.76 2.43 -9.44
C TRP A 18 -20.64 2.38 -10.47
N GLU A 19 -19.47 2.91 -10.13
CA GLU A 19 -18.30 2.88 -11.01
C GLU A 19 -17.42 1.69 -10.65
N GLN A 20 -17.00 0.92 -11.66
CA GLN A 20 -15.96 -0.09 -11.50
C GLN A 20 -14.60 0.57 -11.69
N ILE A 21 -13.83 0.65 -10.60
CA ILE A 21 -12.43 1.05 -10.66
C ILE A 21 -11.61 -0.22 -10.90
N ILE A 22 -10.90 -0.25 -12.03
CA ILE A 22 -9.95 -1.31 -12.35
C ILE A 22 -8.59 -0.92 -11.78
N LEU A 23 -8.13 -1.62 -10.77
CA LEU A 23 -6.83 -1.41 -10.16
C LEU A 23 -5.75 -2.13 -10.97
N LYS A 24 -4.72 -1.38 -11.37
CA LYS A 24 -3.45 -1.95 -11.83
C LYS A 24 -2.68 -2.47 -10.63
N VAL A 25 -1.90 -3.51 -10.86
CA VAL A 25 -1.06 -4.13 -9.82
C VAL A 25 0.39 -4.02 -10.22
N MET A 26 1.25 -3.68 -9.27
CA MET A 26 2.69 -3.84 -9.41
C MET A 26 3.25 -4.58 -8.20
N THR A 27 4.28 -5.38 -8.42
CA THR A 27 5.01 -6.05 -7.34
C THR A 27 6.38 -5.42 -7.17
N ILE A 28 6.67 -4.90 -5.99
CA ILE A 28 7.98 -4.39 -5.58
C ILE A 28 8.55 -5.37 -4.57
N GLU A 29 9.72 -5.93 -4.87
CA GLU A 29 10.48 -6.70 -3.90
C GLU A 29 11.47 -5.77 -3.20
N GLY A 30 11.46 -5.80 -1.87
CA GLY A 30 12.31 -4.92 -1.09
C GLY A 30 12.48 -5.39 0.34
N ARG A 31 13.23 -4.62 1.12
CA ARG A 31 13.45 -4.88 2.54
C ARG A 31 12.52 -4.01 3.37
N ILE A 32 11.63 -4.62 4.14
CA ILE A 32 10.68 -3.94 5.02
C ILE A 32 11.17 -4.00 6.45
N ASN A 33 11.06 -2.88 7.17
CA ASN A 33 11.28 -2.78 8.61
C ASN A 33 10.16 -1.96 9.25
N ILE A 34 9.74 -2.36 10.44
CA ILE A 34 8.81 -1.60 11.28
C ILE A 34 9.55 -1.11 12.52
N SER A 35 9.57 0.20 12.75
CA SER A 35 10.20 0.84 13.91
C SER A 35 9.22 1.80 14.54
N ASN A 36 8.74 1.53 15.77
CA ASN A 36 7.78 2.36 16.51
C ASN A 36 6.64 2.96 15.64
N ASN A 37 6.85 4.17 15.10
CA ASN A 37 5.92 4.95 14.27
C ASN A 37 6.42 5.17 12.83
N LEU A 38 7.30 4.30 12.33
CA LEU A 38 7.90 4.37 11.01
C LEU A 38 7.93 2.96 10.38
N ILE A 39 7.32 2.82 9.22
CA ILE A 39 7.53 1.69 8.31
C ILE A 39 8.49 2.16 7.23
N THR A 40 9.47 1.33 6.91
CA THR A 40 10.45 1.60 5.85
C THR A 40 10.47 0.43 4.89
N LEU A 41 10.27 0.71 3.60
CA LEU A 41 10.46 -0.23 2.49
C LEU A 41 11.63 0.28 1.63
N ASN A 42 12.72 -0.49 1.63
CA ASN A 42 13.88 -0.23 0.79
C ASN A 42 13.79 -1.07 -0.49
N ALA A 43 13.69 -0.42 -1.65
CA ALA A 43 13.66 -1.07 -2.95
C ALA A 43 14.21 -0.14 -4.04
N GLU A 44 14.90 -0.70 -5.02
CA GLU A 44 15.46 0.08 -6.14
C GLU A 44 14.36 0.71 -7.00
N ASN A 45 14.61 1.95 -7.42
CA ASN A 45 13.73 2.73 -8.28
C ASN A 45 12.30 2.90 -7.73
N ILE A 46 12.11 2.82 -6.40
CA ILE A 46 10.77 2.84 -5.80
C ILE A 46 10.04 4.16 -6.07
N LYS A 47 10.75 5.29 -6.11
CA LYS A 47 10.18 6.58 -6.51
C LYS A 47 9.59 6.54 -7.91
N LYS A 48 10.40 6.20 -8.92
CA LYS A 48 9.95 6.09 -10.31
C LYS A 48 8.74 5.15 -10.47
N ARG A 49 8.65 4.14 -9.61
CA ARG A 49 7.56 3.15 -9.63
C ARG A 49 6.30 3.61 -8.92
N LEU A 50 6.37 4.43 -7.86
CA LEU A 50 5.21 4.81 -7.04
C LEU A 50 4.78 6.28 -7.17
N GLU A 51 5.65 7.15 -7.66
CA GLU A 51 5.39 8.59 -7.77
C GLU A 51 4.17 8.88 -8.65
N GLY A 52 3.29 9.75 -8.15
CA GLY A 52 2.02 10.10 -8.81
C GLY A 52 0.94 9.02 -8.78
N LYS A 53 1.20 7.83 -8.22
CA LYS A 53 0.21 6.74 -8.19
C LYS A 53 -0.67 6.81 -6.95
N ARG A 54 -1.98 6.68 -7.16
CA ARG A 54 -2.94 6.58 -6.07
C ARG A 54 -3.08 5.13 -5.62
N ILE A 55 -2.35 4.77 -4.57
CA ILE A 55 -2.43 3.43 -3.99
C ILE A 55 -3.74 3.29 -3.20
N ARG A 56 -4.47 2.20 -3.45
CA ARG A 56 -5.74 1.86 -2.78
C ARG A 56 -5.62 0.64 -1.87
N LYS A 57 -4.78 -0.31 -2.26
CA LYS A 57 -4.54 -1.53 -1.50
C LYS A 57 -3.09 -1.93 -1.56
N ILE A 58 -2.67 -2.71 -0.58
CA ILE A 58 -1.44 -3.47 -0.64
C ILE A 58 -1.67 -4.94 -0.33
N SER A 59 -0.80 -5.80 -0.86
CA SER A 59 -0.62 -7.17 -0.38
C SER A 59 0.86 -7.39 -0.06
N ILE A 60 1.19 -8.07 1.04
CA ILE A 60 2.57 -8.43 1.39
C ILE A 60 2.71 -9.94 1.47
N ALA A 61 3.81 -10.46 0.94
CA ALA A 61 4.13 -11.89 0.99
C ALA A 61 3.02 -12.80 0.44
N GLN A 62 2.25 -12.32 -0.55
CA GLN A 62 1.06 -12.99 -1.11
C GLN A 62 -0.08 -13.17 -0.09
N GLY A 63 -0.05 -12.40 0.99
CA GLY A 63 -1.13 -12.31 1.95
C GLY A 63 -2.38 -11.64 1.38
N LYS A 64 -3.42 -11.57 2.21
CA LYS A 64 -4.68 -10.92 1.83
C LYS A 64 -4.45 -9.44 1.50
N GLU A 65 -5.19 -8.94 0.51
CA GLU A 65 -5.25 -7.51 0.22
C GLU A 65 -5.74 -6.72 1.44
N HIS A 66 -5.03 -5.65 1.76
CA HIS A 66 -5.41 -4.70 2.79
C HIS A 66 -5.62 -3.33 2.16
N ALA A 67 -6.81 -2.76 2.38
CA ALA A 67 -7.13 -1.43 1.91
C ALA A 67 -6.28 -0.41 2.67
N VAL A 68 -5.71 0.56 1.96
CA VAL A 68 -4.89 1.60 2.56
C VAL A 68 -5.32 2.96 2.05
N ASP A 69 -5.36 3.92 2.96
CA ASP A 69 -5.54 5.32 2.62
C ASP A 69 -4.27 6.08 2.94
N PHE A 70 -3.38 6.14 1.95
CA PHE A 70 -2.09 6.81 2.05
C PHE A 70 -2.21 8.32 2.32
N THR A 71 -3.39 8.93 2.14
CA THR A 71 -3.63 10.34 2.49
C THR A 71 -3.68 10.57 4.00
N LYS A 72 -3.95 9.52 4.78
CA LYS A 72 -3.96 9.57 6.26
C LYS A 72 -2.57 9.44 6.86
N TYR A 73 -1.58 9.06 6.06
CA TYR A 73 -0.23 8.77 6.52
C TYR A 73 0.75 9.83 6.04
N SER A 74 1.80 10.07 6.82
CA SER A 74 2.89 10.92 6.38
C SER A 74 3.87 10.07 5.57
N ILE A 75 3.89 10.29 4.26
CA ILE A 75 4.67 9.49 3.31
C ILE A 75 5.88 10.28 2.84
N PHE A 76 7.05 9.64 2.92
CA PHE A 76 8.27 10.11 2.27
C PHE A 76 8.70 9.08 1.23
N LEU A 77 8.97 9.53 0.01
CA LEU A 77 9.36 8.69 -1.11
C LEU A 77 10.65 9.24 -1.74
N SER A 78 11.69 8.42 -1.73
CA SER A 78 12.96 8.66 -2.43
C SER A 78 13.23 7.54 -3.43
N ASP A 79 14.31 7.65 -4.21
CA ASP A 79 14.64 6.68 -5.26
C ASP A 79 14.79 5.24 -4.74
N TYR A 80 15.13 5.09 -3.46
CA TYR A 80 15.39 3.79 -2.83
C TYR A 80 14.50 3.47 -1.63
N ILE A 81 13.78 4.46 -1.10
CA ILE A 81 13.07 4.30 0.18
C ILE A 81 11.64 4.85 0.08
N LEU A 82 10.69 4.02 0.50
CA LEU A 82 9.36 4.46 0.93
C LEU A 82 9.31 4.42 2.46
N SER A 83 9.02 5.56 3.07
CA SER A 83 8.82 5.70 4.51
C SER A 83 7.39 6.12 4.79
N ILE A 84 6.71 5.41 5.70
CA ILE A 84 5.33 5.69 6.11
C ILE A 84 5.34 5.93 7.61
N ARG A 85 4.86 7.10 8.03
CA ARG A 85 4.67 7.47 9.44
C ARG A 85 3.19 7.72 9.72
N ASN A 86 2.85 7.74 11.01
CA ASN A 86 1.48 7.99 11.50
C ASN A 86 0.46 6.98 10.95
N TYR A 87 0.89 5.74 10.75
CA TYR A 87 -0.01 4.65 10.42
C TYR A 87 -0.78 4.17 11.65
N ASP A 88 -1.97 3.63 11.42
CA ASP A 88 -2.81 3.04 12.46
C ASP A 88 -2.32 1.63 12.88
N ASN A 89 -2.84 1.14 14.01
CA ASN A 89 -2.48 -0.18 14.52
C ASN A 89 -2.95 -1.31 13.62
N GLU A 90 -4.05 -1.13 12.88
CA GLU A 90 -4.57 -2.15 11.97
C GLU A 90 -3.57 -2.42 10.84
N PHE A 91 -3.05 -1.36 10.21
CA PHE A 91 -2.03 -1.45 9.19
C PHE A 91 -0.75 -2.08 9.74
N LYS A 92 -0.35 -1.70 10.94
CA LYS A 92 0.82 -2.26 11.63
C LYS A 92 0.68 -3.77 11.86
N GLU A 93 -0.44 -4.21 12.42
CA GLU A 93 -0.73 -5.62 12.68
C GLU A 93 -0.80 -6.42 11.38
N TYR A 94 -1.41 -5.84 10.35
CA TYR A 94 -1.42 -6.43 9.02
C TYR A 94 0.00 -6.73 8.51
N LEU A 95 0.92 -5.76 8.58
CA LEU A 95 2.29 -5.97 8.13
C LEU A 95 3.01 -7.07 8.92
N LEU A 96 2.85 -7.07 10.25
CA LEU A 96 3.46 -8.07 11.14
C LEU A 96 2.95 -9.48 10.86
N ASN A 97 1.63 -9.62 10.69
CA ASN A 97 0.99 -10.89 10.38
C ASN A 97 1.39 -11.45 9.00
N ASN A 98 1.90 -10.58 8.10
CA ASN A 98 2.36 -10.95 6.77
C ASN A 98 3.90 -10.90 6.61
N GLY A 99 4.62 -11.09 7.72
CA GLY A 99 6.05 -11.39 7.72
C GLY A 99 7.00 -10.20 7.91
N ALA A 100 6.48 -8.97 8.03
CA ALA A 100 7.32 -7.84 8.46
C ALA A 100 7.73 -8.02 9.93
N LYS A 101 8.88 -7.46 10.31
CA LYS A 101 9.41 -7.57 11.69
C LYS A 101 9.76 -6.21 12.27
N TYR A 102 9.71 -6.15 13.59
CA TYR A 102 10.19 -4.98 14.32
C TYR A 102 11.72 -4.89 14.29
N ARG A 103 12.23 -3.67 14.06
CA ARG A 103 13.64 -3.29 14.16
C ARG A 103 14.59 -4.17 13.35
N THR A 104 14.09 -4.88 12.35
CA THR A 104 14.83 -5.80 11.50
C THR A 104 14.29 -5.71 10.09
N TYR A 105 15.20 -5.60 9.12
CA TYR A 105 14.84 -5.64 7.71
C TYR A 105 14.58 -7.07 7.24
N VAL A 106 13.38 -7.30 6.70
CA VAL A 106 13.00 -8.58 6.09
C VAL A 106 12.72 -8.36 4.61
N ARG A 107 13.27 -9.24 3.77
CA ARG A 107 13.03 -9.20 2.32
C ARG A 107 11.64 -9.74 2.02
N LEU A 108 10.76 -8.92 1.49
CA LEU A 108 9.36 -9.25 1.20
C LEU A 108 8.95 -8.69 -0.17
N LYS A 109 7.99 -9.36 -0.80
CA LYS A 109 7.30 -8.87 -1.99
C LYS A 109 6.06 -8.08 -1.55
N VAL A 110 5.95 -6.84 -2.00
CA VAL A 110 4.80 -5.96 -1.78
C VAL A 110 4.10 -5.72 -3.10
N GLN A 111 2.83 -6.07 -3.17
CA GLN A 111 1.96 -5.72 -4.26
C GLN A 111 1.26 -4.41 -3.93
N PHE A 112 1.33 -3.44 -4.84
CA PHE A 112 0.61 -2.18 -4.75
C PHE A 112 -0.49 -2.17 -5.81
N TYR A 113 -1.71 -1.90 -5.37
CA TYR A 113 -2.89 -1.80 -6.22
C TYR A 113 -3.24 -0.32 -6.37
N TYR A 114 -3.29 0.17 -7.60
CA TYR A 114 -3.38 1.60 -7.90
C TYR A 114 -4.22 1.88 -9.14
N GLU A 115 -4.69 3.12 -9.25
CA GLU A 115 -5.41 3.66 -10.43
C GLU A 115 -4.43 4.03 -11.57
#